data_AF-A0A1I2CH87-F1
#
_entry.id   AF-A0A1I2CH87-F1
#
_cell.length_a   1.000
_cell.length_b   1.000
_cell.length_c   1.000
_cell.angle_alpha   90.00
_cell.angle_beta   90.00
_cell.angle_gamma   90.00
#
_symmetry.space_group_name_H-M   'P 1'
#
loop_
_entity.id
_entity.type
_entity.pdbx_description
1 polymer ?
#
loop_
_entity_poly.entity_id
_entity_poly.type
_entity_poly.pdbx_seq_one_letter_code
_entity_poly.pdbx_strand_id
1 'polypeptide(L)'
;MSDEMDRQPDKSCCAARRQDNSIVPLSSSMTFHKTMKEGKPSENPPQTHMILLSGGTFRMGTDDLEGFPSDGEGPVREVELSPFYIDAHAVSNQAFKQFVDDTGYVTESEQYGWSYVFHLFVSEACARTVTRSVQRTPWWWVVDGADWKHPDGPDSSIEDRMDHPVVQVSFNDALAYCKWSGNRLPTEAEWEYAARGGLDQKRYPWGDELKPDGQYRCNIWQGKFPTMNTNMDGYAGTAPVDAYLPNGYGLYNVVGNVWEFCADWFSVDYHQSASPLNPQGPPGGQSKVMKGGSYLCHRSYCNRYRVAARSSNTPDSASGNMGFRCARDA
;
A
#
# COMPACT_ATOMS: atom_id res chain seq x y z
N MET A 1 -15.94 -35.65 -3.94
CA MET A 1 -16.46 -35.02 -2.71
C MET A 1 -15.75 -33.68 -2.60
N SER A 2 -16.50 -32.64 -2.90
CA SER A 2 -16.06 -31.26 -3.07
C SER A 2 -15.94 -30.59 -1.70
N ASP A 3 -14.72 -30.26 -1.29
CA ASP A 3 -14.48 -29.38 -0.16
C ASP A 3 -14.68 -27.92 -0.61
N GLU A 4 -15.92 -27.47 -0.53
CA GLU A 4 -16.27 -26.05 -0.49
C GLU A 4 -15.72 -25.46 0.81
N MET A 5 -14.51 -24.91 0.73
CA MET A 5 -13.95 -24.11 1.79
C MET A 5 -14.64 -22.74 1.77
N ASP A 6 -15.54 -22.55 2.74
CA ASP A 6 -16.34 -21.37 3.05
C ASP A 6 -15.53 -20.06 2.89
N ARG A 7 -15.68 -19.39 1.73
CA ARG A 7 -15.10 -18.06 1.47
C ARG A 7 -16.08 -17.00 1.95
N GLN A 8 -16.00 -16.65 3.23
CA GLN A 8 -16.80 -15.54 3.75
C GLN A 8 -16.25 -14.17 3.31
N PRO A 9 -17.15 -13.21 2.99
CA PRO A 9 -16.80 -11.94 2.39
C PRO A 9 -16.69 -10.86 3.46
N ASP A 10 -15.55 -10.73 4.14
CA ASP A 10 -15.21 -9.44 4.75
C ASP A 10 -13.74 -9.37 5.20
N LYS A 11 -13.07 -8.28 4.76
CA LYS A 11 -11.80 -7.71 5.28
C LYS A 11 -10.48 -8.25 4.73
N SER A 12 -9.55 -7.31 4.53
CA SER A 12 -8.24 -7.48 3.87
C SER A 12 -7.39 -8.58 4.52
N CYS A 13 -7.06 -9.62 3.76
CA CYS A 13 -6.20 -10.72 4.22
C CYS A 13 -4.71 -10.35 4.28
N CYS A 14 -4.33 -9.25 3.62
CA CYS A 14 -2.94 -8.87 3.33
C CYS A 14 -2.45 -7.65 4.11
N ALA A 15 -3.34 -6.92 4.77
CA ALA A 15 -3.02 -5.74 5.57
C ALA A 15 -3.86 -5.74 6.84
N ALA A 16 -3.19 -5.60 7.99
CA ALA A 16 -3.85 -5.54 9.30
C ALA A 16 -4.52 -4.18 9.53
N ARG A 17 -5.61 -4.16 10.32
CA ARG A 17 -6.43 -2.95 10.56
C ARG A 17 -6.63 -2.70 12.05
N ARG A 18 -6.56 -1.44 12.49
CA ARG A 18 -6.69 -1.04 13.91
C ARG A 18 -8.12 -1.11 14.47
N GLN A 19 -9.15 -0.81 13.68
CA GLN A 19 -10.55 -0.71 14.16
C GLN A 19 -11.28 -2.05 14.37
N ASP A 20 -10.58 -3.18 14.27
CA ASP A 20 -11.24 -4.47 14.38
C ASP A 20 -11.16 -4.94 15.84
N ASN A 21 -12.30 -5.31 16.43
CA ASN A 21 -12.41 -6.06 17.70
C ASN A 21 -11.72 -7.45 17.64
N SER A 22 -10.78 -7.64 16.71
CA SER A 22 -10.02 -8.87 16.43
C SER A 22 -8.59 -8.83 17.00
N ILE A 23 -8.20 -7.75 17.69
CA ILE A 23 -7.04 -7.74 18.58
C ILE A 23 -7.44 -8.45 19.87
N VAL A 24 -7.13 -9.75 19.95
CA VAL A 24 -7.34 -10.52 21.18
C VAL A 24 -6.28 -10.12 22.23
N PRO A 25 -6.68 -9.72 23.46
CA PRO A 25 -5.75 -9.35 24.51
C PRO A 25 -5.01 -10.55 25.11
N LEU A 26 -3.81 -10.28 25.61
CA LEU A 26 -3.50 -10.60 27.00
C LEU A 26 -3.76 -9.28 27.77
N SER A 27 -4.70 -9.27 28.73
CA SER A 27 -5.31 -8.09 29.42
C SER A 27 -4.33 -6.96 29.81
N SER A 28 -4.64 -5.66 29.93
CA SER A 28 -5.81 -4.78 29.71
C SER A 28 -5.33 -3.32 29.43
N SER A 29 -6.26 -2.40 29.17
CA SER A 29 -6.20 -1.21 28.28
C SER A 29 -5.64 0.12 28.81
N MET A 30 -5.33 1.05 27.89
CA MET A 30 -5.47 2.53 28.05
C MET A 30 -5.72 3.24 26.71
N THR A 31 -6.28 4.46 26.76
CA THR A 31 -6.76 5.27 25.62
C THR A 31 -6.22 6.70 25.70
N PHE A 32 -5.83 7.33 24.57
CA PHE A 32 -5.57 8.78 24.50
C PHE A 32 -5.87 9.42 23.13
N HIS A 33 -6.03 10.75 23.12
CA HIS A 33 -6.19 11.66 21.97
C HIS A 33 -5.41 12.96 22.23
N LYS A 34 -4.69 13.52 21.25
CA LYS A 34 -4.76 14.96 20.88
C LYS A 34 -4.02 15.38 19.59
N THR A 35 -4.41 16.56 19.13
CA THR A 35 -4.37 17.25 17.83
C THR A 35 -3.00 17.74 17.34
N MET A 36 -2.79 17.66 16.01
CA MET A 36 -1.60 18.15 15.27
C MET A 36 -1.61 19.67 14.98
N LYS A 37 -0.43 20.27 14.86
CA LYS A 37 -0.21 21.62 14.30
C LYS A 37 0.14 21.49 12.81
N GLU A 38 -0.51 22.28 11.95
CA GLU A 38 -0.19 22.34 10.53
C GLU A 38 1.15 23.07 10.27
N GLY A 39 2.09 22.40 9.60
CA GLY A 39 3.33 23.01 9.09
C GLY A 39 3.13 23.72 7.75
N LYS A 40 3.95 24.74 7.47
CA LYS A 40 4.01 25.40 6.16
C LYS A 40 4.67 24.47 5.12
N PRO A 41 4.30 24.54 3.83
CA PRO A 41 4.99 23.81 2.75
C PRO A 41 6.50 24.12 2.72
N SER A 42 7.33 23.13 2.37
CA SER A 42 8.78 23.33 2.26
C SER A 42 9.16 24.24 1.09
N GLU A 43 10.14 25.13 1.28
CA GLU A 43 10.73 25.93 0.20
C GLU A 43 11.66 25.11 -0.70
N ASN A 44 12.13 23.94 -0.25
CA ASN A 44 12.98 23.00 -1.00
C ASN A 44 12.47 21.56 -0.82
N PRO A 45 11.34 21.19 -1.44
CA PRO A 45 10.87 19.81 -1.39
C PRO A 45 11.92 18.87 -2.03
N PRO A 46 12.03 17.60 -1.57
CA PRO A 46 12.94 16.62 -2.16
C PRO A 46 12.68 16.52 -3.66
N GLN A 47 13.74 16.38 -4.46
CA GLN A 47 13.61 16.22 -5.91
C GLN A 47 12.89 14.91 -6.21
N THR A 48 11.57 14.97 -6.35
CA THR A 48 10.76 13.84 -6.78
C THR A 48 10.79 13.78 -8.30
N HIS A 49 11.20 12.63 -8.84
CA HIS A 49 11.06 12.35 -10.27
C HIS A 49 9.58 12.06 -10.56
N MET A 50 8.80 13.13 -10.72
CA MET A 50 7.41 13.03 -11.18
C MET A 50 7.35 12.95 -12.70
N ILE A 51 6.44 12.12 -13.19
CA ILE A 51 6.19 11.90 -14.60
C ILE A 51 4.89 12.61 -14.96
N LEU A 52 4.95 13.53 -15.94
CA LEU A 52 3.76 14.12 -16.52
C LEU A 52 3.08 13.10 -17.43
N LEU A 53 1.86 12.71 -17.08
CA LEU A 53 1.00 11.90 -17.92
C LEU A 53 -0.04 12.80 -18.58
N SER A 54 -0.21 12.66 -19.90
CA SER A 54 -1.15 13.48 -20.67
C SER A 54 -2.63 13.22 -20.37
N GLY A 55 -2.94 12.21 -19.54
CA GLY A 55 -4.31 11.78 -19.30
C GLY A 55 -4.95 11.13 -20.53
N GLY A 56 -6.26 11.31 -20.69
CA GLY A 56 -7.09 10.69 -21.71
C GLY A 56 -7.95 9.55 -21.17
N THR A 57 -8.56 8.80 -22.09
CA THR A 57 -9.50 7.72 -21.75
C THR A 57 -8.79 6.38 -21.59
N PHE A 58 -9.15 5.62 -20.56
CA PHE A 58 -8.74 4.22 -20.39
C PHE A 58 -9.87 3.37 -19.81
N ARG A 59 -9.73 2.05 -19.93
CA ARG A 59 -10.64 1.08 -19.32
C ARG A 59 -10.15 0.67 -17.94
N MET A 60 -10.80 1.19 -16.91
CA MET A 60 -10.55 0.90 -15.50
C MET A 60 -11.31 -0.35 -15.04
N GLY A 61 -10.73 -1.09 -14.08
CA GLY A 61 -11.32 -2.30 -13.53
C GLY A 61 -11.06 -3.54 -14.37
N THR A 62 -11.77 -4.62 -14.04
CA THR A 62 -11.71 -5.91 -14.74
C THR A 62 -13.03 -6.66 -14.62
N ASP A 63 -13.37 -7.45 -15.63
CA ASP A 63 -14.49 -8.40 -15.60
C ASP A 63 -14.01 -9.84 -15.29
N ASP A 64 -12.72 -10.00 -14.96
CA ASP A 64 -12.12 -11.26 -14.53
C ASP A 64 -12.73 -11.71 -13.18
N LEU A 65 -13.06 -12.99 -13.09
CA LEU A 65 -13.63 -13.63 -11.90
C LEU A 65 -12.57 -14.13 -10.91
N GLU A 66 -11.27 -13.94 -11.21
CA GLU A 66 -10.18 -14.28 -10.29
C GLU A 66 -10.11 -13.36 -9.05
N GLY A 67 -10.69 -12.16 -9.13
CA GLY A 67 -10.77 -11.23 -8.00
C GLY A 67 -11.74 -11.70 -6.91
N PHE A 68 -11.83 -10.93 -5.83
CA PHE A 68 -12.81 -11.17 -4.78
C PHE A 68 -14.04 -10.30 -5.02
N PRO A 69 -15.28 -10.84 -5.02
CA PRO A 69 -16.48 -10.03 -5.23
C PRO A 69 -16.60 -8.84 -4.27
N SER A 70 -16.12 -8.99 -3.03
CA SER A 70 -16.09 -7.95 -2.00
C SER A 70 -15.13 -6.79 -2.30
N ASP A 71 -14.24 -6.93 -3.29
CA ASP A 71 -13.31 -5.87 -3.67
C ASP A 71 -13.92 -4.91 -4.71
N GLY A 72 -14.98 -5.33 -5.41
CA GLY A 72 -15.63 -4.51 -6.43
C GLY A 72 -14.66 -4.08 -7.54
N GLU A 73 -13.87 -5.01 -8.09
CA GLU A 73 -12.90 -4.74 -9.15
C GLU A 73 -13.56 -4.41 -10.51
N GLY A 74 -14.75 -4.97 -10.74
CA GLY A 74 -15.56 -4.74 -11.94
C GLY A 74 -16.81 -3.89 -11.68
N PRO A 75 -17.60 -3.58 -12.72
CA PRO A 75 -17.33 -3.91 -14.12
C PRO A 75 -16.19 -3.07 -14.70
N VAL A 76 -15.65 -3.52 -15.82
CA VAL A 76 -14.82 -2.66 -16.68
C VAL A 76 -15.62 -1.42 -17.09
N ARG A 77 -14.98 -0.26 -17.02
CA ARG A 77 -15.60 1.03 -17.33
C ARG A 77 -14.61 2.00 -17.95
N GLU A 78 -15.09 2.85 -18.83
CA GLU A 78 -14.29 3.95 -19.39
C GLU A 78 -14.17 5.08 -18.37
N VAL A 79 -12.95 5.56 -18.18
CA VAL A 79 -12.62 6.70 -17.32
C VAL A 79 -11.76 7.66 -18.14
N GLU A 80 -12.07 8.95 -18.05
CA GLU A 80 -11.30 10.03 -18.67
C GLU A 80 -10.57 10.82 -17.60
N LEU A 81 -9.26 11.00 -17.78
CA LEU A 81 -8.41 11.76 -16.87
C LEU A 81 -7.84 12.99 -17.55
N SER A 82 -7.81 14.11 -16.82
CA SER A 82 -7.00 15.27 -17.19
C SER A 82 -5.49 14.96 -17.03
N PRO A 83 -4.59 15.74 -17.65
CA PRO A 83 -3.16 15.60 -17.40
C PRO A 83 -2.81 15.78 -15.92
N PHE A 84 -1.85 14.99 -15.44
CA PHE A 84 -1.38 15.04 -14.05
C PHE A 84 0.07 14.53 -13.95
N TYR A 85 0.75 14.93 -12.88
CA TYR A 85 2.04 14.38 -12.49
C TYR A 85 1.84 13.24 -11.49
N ILE A 86 2.66 12.19 -11.58
CA ILE A 86 2.74 11.12 -10.58
C ILE A 86 4.18 10.71 -10.32
N ASP A 87 4.52 10.40 -9.07
CA ASP A 87 5.86 9.93 -8.73
C ASP A 87 6.20 8.62 -9.46
N ALA A 88 7.41 8.55 -10.05
CA ALA A 88 7.94 7.32 -10.64
C ALA A 88 8.09 6.19 -9.61
N HIS A 89 8.33 6.56 -8.36
CA HIS A 89 8.66 5.66 -7.25
C HIS A 89 7.68 5.86 -6.08
N ALA A 90 7.53 4.83 -5.24
CA ALA A 90 7.00 5.06 -3.89
C ALA A 90 7.91 6.01 -3.11
N VAL A 91 7.36 6.72 -2.12
CA VAL A 91 8.16 7.60 -1.24
C VAL A 91 9.16 6.74 -0.47
N SER A 92 10.46 7.07 -0.56
CA SER A 92 11.51 6.33 0.12
C SER A 92 11.68 6.76 1.58
N ASN A 93 12.35 5.92 2.36
CA ASN A 93 12.78 6.25 3.72
C ASN A 93 13.59 7.56 3.77
N GLN A 94 14.48 7.78 2.81
CA GLN A 94 15.27 9.02 2.71
C GLN A 94 14.40 10.25 2.51
N ALA A 95 13.40 10.18 1.63
CA ALA A 95 12.51 11.30 1.36
C ALA A 95 11.59 11.57 2.56
N PHE A 96 11.05 10.52 3.18
CA PHE A 96 10.22 10.64 4.38
C PHE A 96 11.01 11.15 5.60
N LYS A 97 12.28 10.74 5.74
CA LYS A 97 13.17 11.29 6.76
C LYS A 97 13.35 12.79 6.61
N GLN A 98 13.53 13.30 5.39
CA GLN A 98 13.63 14.75 5.17
C GLN A 98 12.36 15.49 5.64
N PHE A 99 11.18 14.94 5.35
CA PHE A 99 9.91 15.47 5.85
C PHE A 99 9.87 15.55 7.38
N VAL A 100 10.26 14.46 8.06
CA VAL A 100 10.27 14.41 9.52
C VAL A 100 11.31 15.38 10.10
N ASP A 101 12.51 15.46 9.52
CA ASP A 101 13.57 16.37 9.95
C ASP A 101 13.13 17.84 9.82
N ASP A 102 12.46 18.19 8.73
CA ASP A 102 12.01 19.57 8.44
C ASP A 102 10.83 20.01 9.33
N THR A 103 9.98 19.07 9.73
CA THR A 103 8.68 19.40 10.36
C THR A 103 8.57 18.97 11.82
N GLY A 104 9.43 18.06 12.27
CA GLY A 104 9.26 17.37 13.55
C GLY A 104 8.01 16.48 13.60
N TYR A 105 7.54 15.99 12.44
CA TYR A 105 6.34 15.16 12.36
C TYR A 105 6.51 13.85 13.15
N VAL A 106 5.43 13.43 13.81
CA VAL A 106 5.35 12.17 14.56
C VAL A 106 4.24 11.35 13.95
N THR A 107 4.57 10.18 13.39
CA THR A 107 3.59 9.34 12.69
C THR A 107 2.54 8.78 13.64
N GLU A 108 1.41 8.31 13.10
CA GLU A 108 0.43 7.63 13.92
C GLU A 108 1.03 6.39 14.60
N SER A 109 1.87 5.61 13.92
CA SER A 109 2.57 4.47 14.55
C SER A 109 3.39 4.88 15.78
N GLU A 110 4.13 6.00 15.70
CA GLU A 110 4.84 6.58 16.86
C GLU A 110 3.87 7.06 17.96
N GLN A 111 2.75 7.70 17.59
CA GLN A 111 1.74 8.18 18.55
C GLN A 111 1.00 7.06 19.28
N TYR A 112 0.67 5.97 18.59
CA TYR A 112 0.07 4.78 19.20
C TYR A 112 1.11 3.96 19.98
N GLY A 113 2.40 4.10 19.65
CA GLY A 113 3.51 3.38 20.26
C GLY A 113 3.67 1.93 19.76
N TRP A 114 2.97 1.56 18.69
CA TRP A 114 3.01 0.23 18.09
C TRP A 114 2.50 0.22 16.66
N SER A 115 2.90 -0.78 15.89
CA SER A 115 2.34 -1.06 14.57
C SER A 115 2.34 -2.57 14.25
N TYR A 116 1.79 -2.94 13.11
CA TYR A 116 1.73 -4.33 12.66
C TYR A 116 3.01 -4.75 11.92
N VAL A 117 3.64 -5.82 12.38
CA VAL A 117 4.85 -6.41 11.77
C VAL A 117 4.54 -7.85 11.37
N PHE A 118 5.05 -8.27 10.22
CA PHE A 118 4.92 -9.66 9.78
C PHE A 118 5.88 -10.54 10.58
N HIS A 119 5.37 -11.63 11.15
CA HIS A 119 6.06 -12.44 12.17
C HIS A 119 7.48 -12.89 11.82
N LEU A 120 7.78 -13.15 10.53
CA LEU A 120 9.13 -13.58 10.12
C LEU A 120 10.20 -12.48 10.17
N PHE A 121 9.83 -11.20 10.30
CA PHE A 121 10.81 -10.10 10.44
C PHE A 121 11.05 -9.70 11.89
N VAL A 122 10.20 -10.15 12.82
CA VAL A 122 10.35 -9.84 14.23
C VAL A 122 11.55 -10.62 14.77
N SER A 123 12.50 -9.94 15.39
CA SER A 123 13.68 -10.57 16.00
C SER A 123 13.27 -11.53 17.12
N GLU A 124 14.13 -12.49 17.46
CA GLU A 124 13.85 -13.40 18.59
C GLU A 124 13.69 -12.65 19.92
N ALA A 125 14.45 -11.57 20.12
CA ALA A 125 14.36 -10.75 21.33
C ALA A 125 13.01 -10.02 21.41
N CYS A 126 12.59 -9.39 20.32
CA CYS A 126 11.31 -8.71 20.22
C CYS A 126 10.13 -9.69 20.30
N ALA A 127 10.23 -10.87 19.69
CA ALA A 127 9.18 -11.88 19.70
C ALA A 127 8.77 -12.31 21.12
N ARG A 128 9.69 -12.27 22.09
CA ARG A 128 9.42 -12.60 23.50
C ARG A 128 8.53 -11.57 24.21
N THR A 129 8.41 -10.35 23.68
CA THR A 129 7.58 -9.28 24.27
C THR A 129 6.23 -9.12 23.57
N VAL A 130 6.05 -9.75 22.40
CA VAL A 130 4.80 -9.67 21.63
C VAL A 130 3.71 -10.50 22.31
N THR A 131 2.60 -9.84 22.64
CA THR A 131 1.46 -10.45 23.36
C THR A 131 0.18 -10.51 22.53
N ARG A 132 0.17 -9.92 21.33
CA ARG A 132 -1.04 -9.71 20.52
C ARG A 132 -0.77 -10.01 19.05
N SER A 133 -1.71 -10.69 18.39
CA SER A 133 -1.73 -10.92 16.94
C SER A 133 -3.15 -10.73 16.39
N VAL A 134 -3.26 -10.49 15.09
CA VAL A 134 -4.58 -10.34 14.44
C VAL A 134 -5.26 -11.70 14.29
N GLN A 135 -6.45 -11.87 14.85
CA GLN A 135 -7.12 -13.18 14.96
C GLN A 135 -7.28 -13.92 13.61
N ARG A 136 -7.67 -13.21 12.54
CA ARG A 136 -7.92 -13.82 11.22
C ARG A 136 -6.66 -13.93 10.34
N THR A 137 -5.62 -13.19 10.69
CA THR A 137 -4.35 -13.12 9.95
C THR A 137 -3.20 -13.19 10.95
N PRO A 138 -3.02 -14.33 11.65
CA PRO A 138 -2.16 -14.43 12.85
C PRO A 138 -0.66 -14.22 12.58
N TRP A 139 -0.26 -14.15 11.31
CA TRP A 139 1.07 -13.74 10.90
C TRP A 139 1.33 -12.23 11.06
N TRP A 140 0.31 -11.43 11.34
CA TRP A 140 0.45 -10.02 11.72
C TRP A 140 0.48 -9.88 13.24
N TRP A 141 1.65 -9.48 13.73
CA TRP A 141 1.92 -9.26 15.15
C TRP A 141 1.82 -7.78 15.48
N VAL A 142 1.30 -7.47 16.66
CA VAL A 142 1.31 -6.10 17.19
C VAL A 142 2.62 -5.92 17.95
N VAL A 143 3.52 -5.12 17.39
CA VAL A 143 4.86 -4.90 17.94
C VAL A 143 4.95 -3.49 18.50
N ASP A 144 5.16 -3.39 19.80
CA ASP A 144 5.38 -2.12 20.48
C ASP A 144 6.74 -1.54 20.05
N GLY A 145 6.76 -0.25 19.74
CA GLY A 145 7.94 0.43 19.18
C GLY A 145 8.20 0.17 17.70
N ALA A 146 7.33 -0.56 17.00
CA ALA A 146 7.40 -0.63 15.53
C ALA A 146 6.83 0.64 14.90
N ASP A 147 7.66 1.31 14.09
CA ASP A 147 7.34 2.53 13.36
C ASP A 147 8.17 2.63 12.07
N TRP A 148 8.14 3.77 11.38
CA TRP A 148 8.82 3.92 10.10
C TRP A 148 10.35 3.89 10.20
N LYS A 149 10.95 4.26 11.34
CA LYS A 149 12.40 4.18 11.61
C LYS A 149 12.80 2.77 12.07
N HIS A 150 11.86 2.07 12.70
CA HIS A 150 12.00 0.76 13.32
C HIS A 150 10.96 -0.24 12.73
N PRO A 151 11.01 -0.52 11.41
CA PRO A 151 9.91 -1.18 10.69
C PRO A 151 9.62 -2.61 11.15
N ASP A 152 10.63 -3.30 11.70
CA ASP A 152 10.55 -4.70 12.12
C ASP A 152 10.45 -4.85 13.67
N GLY A 153 10.42 -3.72 14.40
CA GLY A 153 10.44 -3.66 15.86
C GLY A 153 11.54 -2.73 16.39
N PRO A 154 11.56 -2.45 17.71
CA PRO A 154 12.38 -1.40 18.33
C PRO A 154 13.90 -1.64 18.22
N ASP A 155 14.33 -2.85 17.87
CA ASP A 155 15.72 -3.24 17.64
C ASP A 155 16.11 -3.27 16.15
N SER A 156 15.21 -2.88 15.25
CA SER A 156 15.48 -2.72 13.81
C SER A 156 15.86 -1.28 13.44
N SER A 157 16.38 -1.05 12.24
CA SER A 157 16.64 0.29 11.71
C SER A 157 16.44 0.35 10.19
N ILE A 158 16.35 1.57 9.65
CA ILE A 158 16.30 1.86 8.21
C ILE A 158 17.65 2.27 7.60
N GLU A 159 18.74 2.24 8.37
CA GLU A 159 20.04 2.78 7.93
C GLU A 159 20.54 2.12 6.63
N ASP A 160 20.32 0.81 6.49
CA ASP A 160 20.67 0.04 5.29
C ASP A 160 19.53 -0.03 4.25
N ARG A 161 18.48 0.77 4.40
CA ARG A 161 17.25 0.74 3.59
C ARG A 161 16.73 2.13 3.24
N MET A 162 17.61 3.13 3.14
CA MET A 162 17.22 4.52 2.89
C MET A 162 16.54 4.73 1.52
N ASP A 163 16.85 3.87 0.55
CA ASP A 163 16.27 3.81 -0.80
C ASP A 163 15.09 2.83 -0.93
N HIS A 164 14.69 2.15 0.14
CA HIS A 164 13.46 1.36 0.19
C HIS A 164 12.23 2.26 0.43
N PRO A 165 11.02 1.81 0.06
CA PRO A 165 9.80 2.55 0.37
C PRO A 165 9.62 2.69 1.87
N VAL A 166 9.16 3.87 2.31
CA VAL A 166 8.74 4.07 3.69
C VAL A 166 7.50 3.20 3.97
N VAL A 167 7.52 2.54 5.12
CA VAL A 167 6.43 1.69 5.62
C VAL A 167 6.05 2.07 7.04
N GLN A 168 5.09 1.38 7.65
CA GLN A 168 4.54 1.74 8.97
C GLN A 168 3.96 3.17 9.01
N VAL A 169 3.52 3.66 7.85
CA VAL A 169 2.83 4.94 7.67
C VAL A 169 1.35 4.72 7.40
N SER A 170 0.51 5.57 7.97
CA SER A 170 -0.93 5.57 7.74
C SER A 170 -1.32 6.42 6.53
N PHE A 171 -2.60 6.45 6.18
CA PHE A 171 -3.10 7.39 5.17
C PHE A 171 -2.91 8.84 5.64
N ASN A 172 -3.07 9.12 6.94
CA ASN A 172 -2.93 10.47 7.47
C ASN A 172 -1.46 10.93 7.43
N ASP A 173 -0.52 10.03 7.68
CA ASP A 173 0.92 10.27 7.55
C ASP A 173 1.27 10.59 6.07
N ALA A 174 0.76 9.78 5.14
CA ALA A 174 0.94 9.98 3.71
C ALA A 174 0.38 11.33 3.24
N LEU A 175 -0.83 11.69 3.69
CA LEU A 175 -1.45 12.97 3.36
C LEU A 175 -0.65 14.17 3.90
N ALA A 176 -0.10 14.06 5.11
CA ALA A 176 0.75 15.09 5.71
C ALA A 176 2.04 15.29 4.90
N TYR A 177 2.70 14.19 4.49
CA TYR A 177 3.87 14.24 3.62
C TYR A 177 3.55 14.89 2.27
N CYS A 178 2.46 14.47 1.61
CA CYS A 178 2.03 15.05 0.34
C CYS A 178 1.82 16.57 0.47
N LYS A 179 1.11 17.02 1.51
CA LYS A 179 0.88 18.44 1.77
C LYS A 179 2.20 19.21 1.97
N TRP A 180 3.14 18.67 2.74
CA TRP A 180 4.45 19.29 2.98
C TRP A 180 5.28 19.42 1.69
N SER A 181 5.24 18.38 0.84
CA SER A 181 5.98 18.35 -0.43
C SER A 181 5.29 19.13 -1.57
N GLY A 182 4.14 19.76 -1.31
CA GLY A 182 3.38 20.49 -2.32
C GLY A 182 2.63 19.59 -3.32
N ASN A 183 2.37 18.35 -2.93
CA ASN A 183 1.72 17.31 -3.72
C ASN A 183 0.40 16.86 -3.06
N ARG A 184 -0.23 15.84 -3.65
CA ARG A 184 -1.40 15.12 -3.13
C ARG A 184 -1.20 13.61 -3.31
N LEU A 185 -2.10 12.81 -2.77
CA LEU A 185 -2.21 11.40 -3.16
C LEU A 185 -2.89 11.29 -4.53
N PRO A 186 -2.56 10.27 -5.35
CA PRO A 186 -3.30 9.98 -6.57
C PRO A 186 -4.72 9.53 -6.25
N THR A 187 -5.67 9.80 -7.15
CA THR A 187 -6.94 9.07 -7.12
C THR A 187 -6.71 7.60 -7.51
N GLU A 188 -7.65 6.71 -7.16
CA GLU A 188 -7.58 5.32 -7.58
C GLU A 188 -7.51 5.18 -9.11
N ALA A 189 -8.23 6.05 -9.83
CA ALA A 189 -8.23 6.05 -11.28
C ALA A 189 -6.90 6.54 -11.86
N GLU A 190 -6.32 7.61 -11.33
CA GLU A 190 -4.99 8.09 -11.72
C GLU A 190 -3.93 7.01 -11.47
N TRP A 191 -3.99 6.37 -10.30
CA TRP A 191 -3.08 5.30 -9.94
C TRP A 191 -3.19 4.13 -10.93
N GLU A 192 -4.40 3.66 -11.24
CA GLU A 192 -4.58 2.52 -12.13
C GLU A 192 -4.21 2.86 -13.58
N TYR A 193 -4.56 4.06 -14.06
CA TYR A 193 -4.13 4.55 -15.37
C TYR A 193 -2.60 4.54 -15.48
N ALA A 194 -1.92 5.10 -14.46
CA ALA A 194 -0.47 5.17 -14.44
C ALA A 194 0.15 3.77 -14.34
N ALA A 195 -0.41 2.88 -13.52
CA ALA A 195 0.06 1.51 -13.33
C ALA A 195 -0.11 0.64 -14.59
N ARG A 196 -1.15 0.89 -15.40
CA ARG A 196 -1.33 0.21 -16.70
C ARG A 196 -0.24 0.52 -17.72
N GLY A 197 0.49 1.63 -17.57
CA GLY A 197 1.67 1.94 -18.39
C GLY A 197 1.36 2.03 -19.89
N GLY A 198 0.16 2.49 -20.25
CA GLY A 198 -0.31 2.59 -21.64
C GLY A 198 -0.84 1.27 -22.24
N LEU A 199 -0.89 0.19 -21.47
CA LEU A 199 -1.44 -1.08 -21.92
C LEU A 199 -2.93 -1.19 -21.59
N ASP A 200 -3.70 -1.66 -22.58
CA ASP A 200 -5.14 -1.82 -22.46
C ASP A 200 -5.50 -3.19 -21.87
N GLN A 201 -6.24 -3.17 -20.74
CA GLN A 201 -6.80 -4.36 -20.05
C GLN A 201 -5.81 -5.50 -19.77
N LYS A 202 -4.50 -5.20 -19.66
CA LYS A 202 -3.51 -6.17 -19.21
C LYS A 202 -3.58 -6.45 -17.72
N ARG A 203 -3.27 -7.71 -17.36
CA ARG A 203 -3.34 -8.18 -15.96
C ARG A 203 -2.29 -7.54 -15.06
N TYR A 204 -1.09 -7.32 -15.59
CA TYR A 204 0.07 -6.71 -14.92
C TYR A 204 0.55 -5.47 -15.71
N PRO A 205 1.37 -4.58 -15.10
CA PRO A 205 1.89 -3.38 -15.77
C PRO A 205 2.69 -3.66 -17.05
N TRP A 206 3.15 -4.89 -17.22
CA TRP A 206 3.98 -5.35 -18.33
C TRP A 206 3.29 -6.37 -19.26
N GLY A 207 2.03 -6.74 -19.00
CA GLY A 207 1.32 -7.75 -19.80
C GLY A 207 0.52 -8.74 -18.96
N ASP A 208 0.27 -9.93 -19.51
CA ASP A 208 -0.61 -10.94 -18.89
C ASP A 208 0.16 -12.04 -18.15
N GLU A 209 1.44 -12.22 -18.46
CA GLU A 209 2.30 -13.21 -17.81
C GLU A 209 2.98 -12.62 -16.58
N LEU A 210 2.89 -13.31 -15.44
CA LEU A 210 3.51 -12.86 -14.19
C LEU A 210 5.04 -12.83 -14.28
N LYS A 211 5.64 -13.78 -15.02
CA LYS A 211 7.08 -13.92 -15.19
C LYS A 211 7.45 -14.04 -16.68
N PRO A 212 7.36 -12.96 -17.46
CA PRO A 212 7.79 -12.96 -18.85
C PRO A 212 9.24 -13.45 -18.95
N ASP A 213 9.50 -14.41 -19.84
CA ASP A 213 10.81 -15.06 -20.02
C ASP A 213 11.34 -15.73 -18.74
N GLY A 214 10.46 -16.11 -17.83
CA GLY A 214 10.80 -16.71 -16.53
C GLY A 214 11.37 -15.73 -15.50
N GLN A 215 11.41 -14.42 -15.79
CA GLN A 215 11.99 -13.40 -14.92
C GLN A 215 10.95 -12.74 -14.02
N TYR A 216 11.31 -12.47 -12.77
CA TYR A 216 10.48 -11.67 -11.87
C TYR A 216 10.49 -10.20 -12.30
N ARG A 217 9.31 -9.56 -12.27
CA ARG A 217 9.10 -8.15 -12.62
C ARG A 217 8.61 -7.31 -11.43
N CYS A 218 8.36 -7.96 -10.30
CA CYS A 218 7.92 -7.33 -9.06
C CYS A 218 8.34 -8.17 -7.86
N ASN A 219 8.37 -7.51 -6.70
CA ASN A 219 8.60 -8.11 -5.39
C ASN A 219 7.27 -8.61 -4.79
N ILE A 220 7.10 -9.93 -4.68
CA ILE A 220 5.93 -10.60 -4.09
C ILE A 220 6.40 -11.85 -3.33
N TRP A 221 5.50 -12.66 -2.77
CA TRP A 221 5.92 -13.85 -2.05
C TRP A 221 6.19 -15.03 -2.98
N GLN A 222 7.19 -15.86 -2.68
CA GLN A 222 7.35 -17.19 -3.27
C GLN A 222 7.56 -18.26 -2.20
N GLY A 223 7.05 -19.47 -2.43
CA GLY A 223 7.14 -20.58 -1.47
C GLY A 223 5.83 -20.81 -0.73
N LYS A 224 5.92 -21.12 0.57
CA LYS A 224 4.75 -21.50 1.39
C LYS A 224 4.42 -20.38 2.38
N PHE A 225 3.49 -19.52 1.99
CA PHE A 225 2.96 -18.49 2.88
C PHE A 225 2.20 -19.13 4.07
N PRO A 226 2.27 -18.57 5.31
CA PRO A 226 3.11 -17.47 5.76
C PRO A 226 4.47 -17.93 6.36
N THR A 227 4.87 -19.19 6.17
CA THR A 227 5.94 -19.81 6.97
C THR A 227 7.31 -19.85 6.29
N MET A 228 7.36 -19.79 4.97
CA MET A 228 8.60 -19.90 4.19
C MET A 228 8.53 -19.04 2.93
N ASN A 229 9.36 -18.00 2.87
CA ASN A 229 9.62 -17.23 1.66
C ASN A 229 10.94 -17.73 1.02
N THR A 230 10.89 -18.17 -0.24
CA THR A 230 12.08 -18.66 -0.96
C THR A 230 12.94 -17.53 -1.53
N ASN A 231 12.48 -16.28 -1.48
CA ASN A 231 13.24 -15.11 -1.91
C ASN A 231 13.72 -15.21 -3.38
N MET A 232 12.89 -15.76 -4.26
CA MET A 232 13.30 -16.07 -5.65
C MET A 232 13.30 -14.83 -6.55
N ASP A 233 12.54 -13.80 -6.18
CA ASP A 233 12.58 -12.48 -6.84
C ASP A 233 13.73 -11.59 -6.34
N GLY A 234 14.39 -12.00 -5.25
CA GLY A 234 15.54 -11.33 -4.65
C GLY A 234 15.26 -10.63 -3.32
N TYR A 235 13.99 -10.43 -2.93
CA TYR A 235 13.64 -9.68 -1.72
C TYR A 235 12.60 -10.38 -0.82
N ALA A 236 12.96 -10.61 0.45
CA ALA A 236 12.07 -11.26 1.40
C ALA A 236 11.07 -10.27 2.00
N GLY A 237 11.53 -9.02 2.21
CA GLY A 237 10.77 -7.87 2.67
C GLY A 237 10.64 -6.83 1.55
N THR A 238 10.78 -5.54 1.86
CA THR A 238 10.79 -4.49 0.83
C THR A 238 12.04 -4.58 -0.07
N ALA A 239 11.92 -4.06 -1.28
CA ALA A 239 13.01 -3.82 -2.23
C ALA A 239 13.22 -2.31 -2.42
N PRO A 240 14.41 -1.86 -2.90
CA PRO A 240 14.62 -0.48 -3.32
C PRO A 240 13.51 0.01 -4.24
N VAL A 241 13.16 1.30 -4.15
CA VAL A 241 12.00 1.85 -4.88
C VAL A 241 12.14 1.81 -6.40
N ASP A 242 13.37 1.71 -6.91
CA ASP A 242 13.76 1.61 -8.33
C ASP A 242 14.15 0.18 -8.75
N ALA A 243 13.89 -0.82 -7.91
CA ALA A 243 14.11 -2.22 -8.28
C ALA A 243 13.20 -2.65 -9.45
N TYR A 244 13.66 -3.63 -10.22
CA TYR A 244 13.01 -4.16 -11.43
C TYR A 244 12.90 -3.13 -12.57
N LEU A 245 12.13 -3.45 -13.62
CA LEU A 245 11.93 -2.54 -14.75
C LEU A 245 10.72 -1.64 -14.50
N PRO A 246 10.76 -0.37 -14.97
CA PRO A 246 9.58 0.46 -14.99
C PRO A 246 8.55 -0.06 -16.00
N ASN A 247 7.28 0.33 -15.82
CA ASN A 247 6.24 0.11 -16.82
C ASN A 247 6.38 1.07 -18.02
N GLY A 248 5.46 0.99 -18.99
CA GLY A 248 5.50 1.82 -20.20
C GLY A 248 5.41 3.33 -20.00
N TYR A 249 5.06 3.79 -18.80
CA TYR A 249 5.06 5.21 -18.41
C TYR A 249 6.23 5.61 -17.53
N GLY A 250 7.13 4.69 -17.15
CA GLY A 250 8.29 4.99 -16.32
C GLY A 250 8.07 4.78 -14.81
N LEU A 251 6.93 4.23 -14.39
CA LEU A 251 6.67 3.95 -12.98
C LEU A 251 7.24 2.59 -12.58
N TYR A 252 7.90 2.54 -11.42
CA TYR A 252 8.45 1.34 -10.82
C TYR A 252 7.54 0.80 -9.73
N ASN A 253 7.58 -0.52 -9.54
CA ASN A 253 7.01 -1.21 -8.38
C ASN A 253 5.53 -0.88 -8.07
N VAL A 254 4.75 -0.49 -9.08
CA VAL A 254 3.30 -0.24 -8.92
C VAL A 254 2.53 -1.51 -8.58
N VAL A 255 3.08 -2.70 -8.81
CA VAL A 255 2.53 -3.95 -8.27
C VAL A 255 3.59 -4.67 -7.46
N GLY A 256 3.21 -5.23 -6.30
CA GLY A 256 4.16 -5.79 -5.35
C GLY A 256 4.86 -4.72 -4.50
N ASN A 257 5.99 -5.08 -3.90
CA ASN A 257 6.76 -4.28 -2.94
C ASN A 257 5.91 -3.81 -1.74
N VAL A 258 5.23 -2.67 -1.82
CA VAL A 258 4.33 -2.17 -0.76
C VAL A 258 2.97 -1.82 -1.32
N TRP A 259 1.93 -1.97 -0.50
CA TRP A 259 0.63 -1.38 -0.80
C TRP A 259 0.76 0.13 -0.89
N GLU A 260 0.00 0.76 -1.77
CA GLU A 260 0.03 2.22 -1.93
C GLU A 260 -1.35 2.83 -1.68
N PHE A 261 -1.42 3.80 -0.77
CA PHE A 261 -2.63 4.55 -0.48
C PHE A 261 -3.05 5.46 -1.66
N CYS A 262 -4.35 5.51 -1.92
CA CYS A 262 -4.98 6.47 -2.84
C CYS A 262 -5.89 7.45 -2.08
N ALA A 263 -6.21 8.58 -2.71
CA ALA A 263 -7.04 9.64 -2.13
C ALA A 263 -8.49 9.20 -1.85
N ASP A 264 -9.00 8.20 -2.57
CA ASP A 264 -10.40 7.77 -2.56
C ASP A 264 -10.83 7.12 -1.24
N TRP A 265 -12.09 7.33 -0.87
CA TRP A 265 -12.79 6.44 0.05
C TRP A 265 -13.17 5.14 -0.66
N PHE A 266 -13.04 4.00 0.00
CA PHE A 266 -13.34 2.72 -0.60
C PHE A 266 -14.85 2.45 -0.63
N SER A 267 -15.35 2.04 -1.80
CA SER A 267 -16.67 1.47 -2.02
C SER A 267 -16.59 0.39 -3.10
N VAL A 268 -17.42 -0.64 -2.95
CA VAL A 268 -17.49 -1.78 -3.88
C VAL A 268 -18.32 -1.51 -5.13
N ASP A 269 -19.18 -0.49 -5.12
CA ASP A 269 -20.19 -0.26 -6.14
C ASP A 269 -20.36 1.21 -6.56
N TYR A 270 -19.80 2.18 -5.81
CA TYR A 270 -19.96 3.61 -6.11
C TYR A 270 -19.55 3.96 -7.54
N HIS A 271 -18.48 3.34 -8.04
CA HIS A 271 -17.96 3.56 -9.39
C HIS A 271 -18.94 3.20 -10.52
N GLN A 272 -20.00 2.43 -10.24
CA GLN A 272 -21.03 2.10 -11.24
C GLN A 272 -21.96 3.28 -11.56
N SER A 273 -22.00 4.29 -10.68
CA SER A 273 -22.85 5.48 -10.83
C SER A 273 -22.05 6.79 -10.85
N ALA A 274 -20.74 6.73 -10.62
CA ALA A 274 -19.86 7.88 -10.59
C ALA A 274 -19.63 8.49 -11.98
N SER A 275 -19.27 9.77 -12.02
CA SER A 275 -18.78 10.42 -13.24
C SER A 275 -17.53 9.68 -13.76
N PRO A 276 -17.44 9.40 -15.08
CA PRO A 276 -16.23 8.82 -15.66
C PRO A 276 -15.11 9.85 -15.83
N LEU A 277 -15.42 11.16 -15.78
CA LEU A 277 -14.42 12.23 -15.87
C LEU A 277 -13.82 12.51 -14.49
N ASN A 278 -12.51 12.31 -14.34
CA ASN A 278 -11.72 12.55 -13.13
C ASN A 278 -12.37 12.03 -11.83
N PRO A 279 -12.77 10.75 -11.74
CA PRO A 279 -13.45 10.21 -10.56
C PRO A 279 -12.58 10.33 -9.30
N GLN A 280 -13.22 10.70 -8.19
CA GLN A 280 -12.59 10.96 -6.88
C GLN A 280 -13.05 9.96 -5.79
N GLY A 281 -13.82 8.95 -6.19
CA GLY A 281 -14.50 8.04 -5.27
C GLY A 281 -15.69 8.68 -4.54
N PRO A 282 -16.33 7.96 -3.60
CA PRO A 282 -17.42 8.49 -2.80
C PRO A 282 -16.95 9.63 -1.87
N PRO A 283 -17.85 10.56 -1.50
CA PRO A 283 -17.51 11.72 -0.68
C PRO A 283 -17.08 11.37 0.76
N GLY A 284 -17.36 10.15 1.22
CA GLY A 284 -17.05 9.65 2.55
C GLY A 284 -17.03 8.13 2.61
N GLY A 285 -16.41 7.58 3.65
CA GLY A 285 -16.33 6.15 3.87
C GLY A 285 -15.63 5.81 5.19
N GLN A 286 -15.44 4.51 5.45
CA GLN A 286 -14.74 4.02 6.64
C GLN A 286 -13.27 3.69 6.38
N SER A 287 -12.90 3.45 5.13
CA SER A 287 -11.56 3.00 4.74
C SER A 287 -11.13 3.68 3.45
N LYS A 288 -9.83 3.90 3.30
CA LYS A 288 -9.20 4.48 2.11
C LYS A 288 -8.73 3.38 1.18
N VAL A 289 -8.77 3.66 -0.11
CA VAL A 289 -8.35 2.71 -1.13
C VAL A 289 -6.84 2.45 -1.01
N MET A 290 -6.45 1.19 -1.22
CA MET A 290 -5.06 0.77 -1.41
C MET A 290 -4.94 -0.06 -2.69
N LYS A 291 -3.84 0.13 -3.42
CA LYS A 291 -3.57 -0.53 -4.71
C LYS A 291 -2.19 -1.21 -4.72
N GLY A 292 -1.96 -2.08 -5.70
CA GLY A 292 -0.65 -2.66 -6.02
C GLY A 292 -0.31 -4.02 -5.38
N GLY A 293 -0.81 -4.31 -4.18
CA GLY A 293 -0.34 -5.47 -3.44
C GLY A 293 0.99 -5.20 -2.73
N SER A 294 1.68 -6.23 -2.25
CA SER A 294 2.95 -6.07 -1.52
C SER A 294 3.83 -7.31 -1.65
N TYR A 295 5.04 -7.25 -1.09
CA TYR A 295 5.98 -8.36 -0.99
C TYR A 295 5.40 -9.60 -0.26
N LEU A 296 4.30 -9.46 0.49
CA LEU A 296 3.62 -10.59 1.14
C LEU A 296 2.62 -11.30 0.22
N CYS A 297 2.15 -10.68 -0.85
CA CYS A 297 1.07 -11.24 -1.65
C CYS A 297 1.48 -12.55 -2.34
N HIS A 298 0.63 -13.57 -2.23
CA HIS A 298 0.83 -14.88 -2.85
C HIS A 298 -0.49 -15.41 -3.40
N ARG A 299 -0.45 -16.06 -4.58
CA ARG A 299 -1.64 -16.62 -5.25
C ARG A 299 -2.52 -17.51 -4.33
N SER A 300 -1.92 -18.20 -3.36
CA SER A 300 -2.66 -19.10 -2.46
C SER A 300 -3.66 -18.41 -1.54
N TYR A 301 -3.53 -17.10 -1.30
CA TYR A 301 -4.41 -16.38 -0.37
C TYR A 301 -4.73 -14.93 -0.78
N CYS A 302 -3.88 -14.31 -1.60
CA CYS A 302 -3.96 -12.90 -1.98
C CYS A 302 -3.31 -12.68 -3.36
N ASN A 303 -4.13 -12.65 -4.40
CA ASN A 303 -3.71 -12.39 -5.78
C ASN A 303 -3.82 -10.91 -6.17
N ARG A 304 -3.68 -9.99 -5.20
CA ARG A 304 -3.91 -8.54 -5.40
C ARG A 304 -2.71 -7.78 -5.98
N TYR A 305 -1.73 -8.50 -6.54
CA TYR A 305 -0.65 -7.95 -7.38
C TYR A 305 -1.04 -7.85 -8.87
N ARG A 306 -2.34 -7.77 -9.16
CA ARG A 306 -2.91 -7.48 -10.49
C ARG A 306 -3.24 -5.99 -10.55
N VAL A 307 -3.11 -5.35 -11.71
CA VAL A 307 -3.30 -3.89 -11.85
C VAL A 307 -4.70 -3.45 -11.44
N ALA A 308 -5.73 -4.22 -11.79
CA ALA A 308 -7.12 -3.92 -11.45
C ALA A 308 -7.48 -4.23 -9.99
N ALA A 309 -6.64 -5.01 -9.27
CA ALA A 309 -6.94 -5.38 -7.90
C ALA A 309 -6.98 -4.13 -7.01
N ARG A 310 -7.83 -4.18 -5.99
CA ARG A 310 -8.02 -3.10 -5.03
C ARG A 310 -8.28 -3.68 -3.65
N SER A 311 -7.92 -2.91 -2.64
CA SER A 311 -8.25 -3.20 -1.26
C SER A 311 -8.44 -1.90 -0.51
N SER A 312 -8.56 -1.98 0.81
CA SER A 312 -8.70 -0.80 1.65
C SER A 312 -8.21 -1.03 3.06
N ASN A 313 -7.93 0.07 3.75
CA ASN A 313 -7.66 0.07 5.19
C ASN A 313 -8.20 1.33 5.85
N THR A 314 -8.38 1.31 7.17
CA THR A 314 -8.78 2.52 7.89
C THR A 314 -7.69 3.59 7.77
N PRO A 315 -8.05 4.89 7.75
CA PRO A 315 -7.07 5.95 7.52
C PRO A 315 -5.92 5.99 8.53
N ASP A 316 -6.18 5.51 9.74
CA ASP A 316 -5.26 5.44 10.86
C ASP A 316 -4.44 4.15 10.93
N SER A 317 -4.66 3.17 10.05
CA SER A 317 -3.93 1.90 10.08
C SER A 317 -2.61 1.98 9.31
N ALA A 318 -1.59 1.31 9.84
CA ALA A 318 -0.26 1.20 9.27
C ALA A 318 0.29 -0.23 9.46
N SER A 319 1.13 -0.70 8.54
CA SER A 319 1.84 -1.98 8.66
C SER A 319 3.16 -1.96 7.88
N GLY A 320 4.03 -2.94 8.13
CA GLY A 320 5.35 -3.06 7.49
C GLY A 320 5.33 -3.29 5.98
N ASN A 321 4.15 -3.40 5.35
CA ASN A 321 3.96 -3.59 3.91
C ASN A 321 3.06 -2.52 3.27
N MET A 322 2.81 -1.39 3.95
CA MET A 322 1.97 -0.28 3.49
C MET A 322 2.78 1.01 3.40
N GLY A 323 2.75 1.64 2.22
CA GLY A 323 3.39 2.91 1.90
C GLY A 323 2.51 3.73 0.94
N PHE A 324 3.13 4.61 0.15
CA PHE A 324 2.41 5.47 -0.80
C PHE A 324 3.36 6.11 -1.83
N ARG A 325 2.77 6.70 -2.87
CA ARG A 325 3.43 7.60 -3.83
C ARG A 325 2.59 8.87 -4.00
N CYS A 326 3.20 9.96 -4.43
CA CYS A 326 2.49 11.23 -4.62
C CYS A 326 2.03 11.43 -6.07
N ALA A 327 1.07 12.34 -6.24
CA ALA A 327 0.63 12.91 -7.50
C ALA A 327 0.45 14.42 -7.36
N ARG A 328 0.33 15.13 -8.48
CA ARG A 328 0.09 16.58 -8.51
C ARG A 328 -0.66 16.93 -9.80
N ASP A 329 -1.51 17.95 -9.73
CA ASP A 329 -2.18 18.47 -10.93
C ASP A 329 -1.15 19.08 -11.91
N ALA A 330 -1.46 19.03 -13.20
CA ALA A 330 -0.57 19.52 -14.27
C ALA A 330 -0.60 21.05 -14.44
#